data_AF-A0A2V8P9A1-F1
#
_entry.id   AF-A0A2V8P9A1-F1
#
_cell.length_a   1.000
_cell.length_b   1.000
_cell.length_c   1.000
_cell.angle_alpha   90.00
_cell.angle_beta   90.00
_cell.angle_gamma   90.00
#
_symmetry.space_group_name_H-M   'P 1'
#
loop_
_entity.id
_entity.type
_entity.pdbx_description
1 polymer ?
#
loop_
_entity_poly.entity_id
_entity_poly.type
_entity_poly.pdbx_seq_one_letter_code
_entity_poly.pdbx_strand_id
1 'polypeptide(L)'
;MIQCSEDNRGLTFAVRVVPRASRSELVGEQRGALRVRIAAPPVEGAANKELIKLLSKSFKLPKNAVQIISGLTSRNKIVRIKGADATRLQQLISLK
;
A
#
# COMPACT_ATOMS: atom_id res chain seq x y z
N MET A 1 -7.14 -3.01 -13.33
CA MET A 1 -7.53 -1.83 -12.51
C MET A 1 -7.57 -2.21 -11.05
N ILE A 2 -6.98 -1.39 -10.16
CA ILE A 2 -7.03 -1.63 -8.71
C ILE A 2 -8.43 -1.35 -8.19
N GLN A 3 -8.98 -2.27 -7.40
CA GLN A 3 -10.20 -2.04 -6.64
C GLN A 3 -9.89 -1.02 -5.54
N CYS A 4 -10.44 0.18 -5.69
CA CYS A 4 -10.32 1.27 -4.74
C CYS A 4 -11.66 1.94 -4.50
N SER A 5 -11.82 2.52 -3.32
CA SER A 5 -13.00 3.24 -2.87
C SER A 5 -12.53 4.55 -2.29
N GLU A 6 -13.09 5.66 -2.75
CA GLU A 6 -12.77 7.00 -2.25
C GLU A 6 -13.95 7.50 -1.42
N ASP A 7 -13.67 7.92 -0.19
CA ASP A 7 -14.67 8.43 0.73
C ASP A 7 -14.11 9.67 1.48
N ASN A 8 -14.94 10.39 2.24
CA ASN A 8 -14.52 11.58 2.98
C ASN A 8 -13.35 11.34 3.97
N ARG A 9 -13.04 10.08 4.30
CA ARG A 9 -11.92 9.68 5.16
C ARG A 9 -10.65 9.34 4.36
N GLY A 10 -10.70 9.33 3.02
CA GLY A 10 -9.58 9.08 2.12
C GLY A 10 -9.73 7.85 1.23
N LEU A 11 -8.69 7.55 0.45
CA LEU A 11 -8.67 6.44 -0.49
C LEU A 11 -8.39 5.11 0.20
N THR A 12 -9.28 4.15 -0.01
CA THR A 12 -9.16 2.77 0.47
C THR A 12 -8.93 1.83 -0.70
N PHE A 13 -7.92 0.95 -0.62
CA PHE A 13 -7.61 0.03 -1.72
C PHE A 13 -6.94 -1.25 -1.23
N ALA A 14 -7.03 -2.28 -2.06
CA ALA A 14 -6.38 -3.56 -1.82
C ALA A 14 -4.88 -3.48 -2.13
N VAL A 15 -4.06 -4.05 -1.24
CA VAL A 15 -2.60 -4.12 -1.34
C VAL A 15 -2.15 -5.55 -1.15
N ARG A 16 -1.34 -6.06 -2.07
CA ARG A 16 -0.74 -7.38 -1.97
C ARG A 16 0.74 -7.26 -1.67
N VAL A 17 1.11 -7.65 -0.45
CA VAL A 17 2.46 -7.58 0.08
C VAL A 17 3.23 -8.86 -0.26
N VAL A 18 4.41 -8.68 -0.84
CA VAL A 18 5.39 -9.73 -1.10
C VAL A 18 6.61 -9.47 -0.21
N PRO A 19 6.72 -10.18 0.93
CA PRO A 19 7.82 -10.00 1.87
C PRO A 19 9.13 -10.62 1.36
N ARG A 20 10.25 -10.35 2.06
CA ARG A 20 11.59 -10.87 1.75
C ARG A 20 12.07 -10.53 0.33
N ALA A 21 11.71 -9.35 -0.17
CA ALA A 21 12.24 -8.86 -1.43
C ALA A 21 13.64 -8.24 -1.25
N SER A 22 14.45 -8.19 -2.31
CA SER A 22 15.76 -7.52 -2.26
C SER A 22 15.65 -6.01 -1.98
N ARG A 23 14.51 -5.39 -2.29
CA ARG A 23 14.22 -3.98 -2.03
C ARG A 23 12.72 -3.74 -1.81
N SER A 24 12.39 -2.69 -1.06
CA SER A 24 11.01 -2.23 -0.85
C SER A 24 10.57 -1.32 -1.99
N GLU A 25 9.57 -1.72 -2.78
CA GLU A 25 9.09 -0.96 -3.93
C GLU A 25 7.61 -1.24 -4.28
N LEU A 26 6.97 -0.23 -4.87
CA LEU A 26 5.70 -0.42 -5.57
C LEU A 26 5.99 -1.06 -6.93
N VAL A 27 5.32 -2.17 -7.22
CA VAL A 27 5.52 -2.92 -8.47
C VAL A 27 4.46 -2.54 -9.51
N GLY A 28 3.21 -2.33 -9.09
CA GLY A 28 2.10 -2.02 -9.99
C GLY A 28 0.83 -2.75 -9.58
N GLU A 29 -0.13 -2.86 -10.48
CA GLU A 29 -1.36 -3.60 -10.24
C GLU A 29 -1.18 -5.11 -10.45
N GLN A 30 -1.76 -5.93 -9.58
CA GLN A 30 -1.85 -7.37 -9.77
C GLN A 30 -3.16 -7.90 -9.20
N ARG A 31 -4.03 -8.45 -10.07
CA ARG A 31 -5.31 -9.06 -9.71
C ARG A 31 -6.22 -8.11 -8.90
N GLY A 32 -6.30 -6.85 -9.30
CA GLY A 32 -7.15 -5.84 -8.66
C GLY A 32 -6.56 -5.22 -7.39
N ALA A 33 -5.29 -5.50 -7.06
CA ALA A 33 -4.62 -4.96 -5.87
C ALA A 33 -3.27 -4.32 -6.22
N LEU A 34 -2.82 -3.36 -5.42
CA LEU A 34 -1.48 -2.80 -5.53
C LEU A 34 -0.47 -3.83 -5.05
N ARG A 35 0.35 -4.36 -5.96
CA ARG A 35 1.45 -5.25 -5.61
C ARG A 35 2.61 -4.45 -5.06
N VAL A 36 2.99 -4.79 -3.83
CA VAL A 36 4.07 -4.14 -3.10
C VAL A 36 5.07 -5.18 -2.66
N ARG A 37 6.34 -4.97 -3.01
CA ARG A 37 7.45 -5.76 -2.50
C ARG A 37 8.05 -5.02 -1.32
N ILE A 38 8.37 -5.75 -0.26
CA ILE A 38 9.02 -5.19 0.91
C ILE A 38 10.21 -6.07 1.29
N ALA A 39 11.30 -5.43 1.69
CA ALA A 39 12.48 -6.14 2.17
C ALA A 39 12.25 -6.78 3.55
N ALA A 40 11.41 -6.14 4.37
CA ALA A 40 11.11 -6.60 5.70
C ALA A 40 10.51 -8.03 5.71
N PRO A 41 10.93 -8.88 6.68
CA PRO A 41 10.32 -10.18 6.90
C PRO A 41 8.87 -10.04 7.41
N PRO A 42 8.02 -11.06 7.21
CA PRO A 42 6.64 -11.06 7.69
C PRO A 42 6.55 -11.46 9.18
N VAL A 43 7.48 -11.00 10.02
CA VAL A 43 7.52 -11.27 11.46
C VAL A 43 7.20 -10.00 12.24
N GLU A 44 6.50 -10.13 13.37
CA GLU A 44 6.29 -9.06 14.36
C GLU A 44 5.82 -7.71 13.79
N GLY A 45 5.00 -7.74 12.72
CA GLY A 45 4.50 -6.54 12.07
C GLY A 45 5.56 -5.68 11.35
N ALA A 46 6.81 -6.17 11.19
CA ALA A 46 7.85 -5.48 10.43
C ALA A 46 7.39 -5.18 9.00
N ALA A 47 6.68 -6.13 8.38
CA ALA A 47 6.08 -5.95 7.08
C ALA A 47 5.05 -4.81 7.02
N ASN A 48 4.27 -4.63 8.08
CA ASN A 48 3.26 -3.58 8.18
C ASN A 48 3.92 -2.21 8.31
N LYS A 49 4.95 -2.09 9.17
CA LYS A 49 5.72 -0.86 9.36
C LYS A 49 6.41 -0.42 8.07
N GLU A 50 7.03 -1.36 7.36
CA GLU A 50 7.72 -1.07 6.11
C GLU A 50 6.74 -0.71 4.98
N LEU A 51 5.58 -1.37 4.91
CA LEU A 51 4.52 -1.01 3.98
C LEU A 51 4.03 0.43 4.23
N ILE A 52 3.72 0.79 5.48
CA ILE A 52 3.28 2.13 5.85
C ILE A 52 4.32 3.17 5.44
N LYS A 53 5.61 2.91 5.73
CA LYS A 53 6.73 3.79 5.36
C LYS A 53 6.88 3.94 3.85
N LEU A 54 6.71 2.87 3.09
CA LEU A 54 6.82 2.90 1.63
C LEU A 54 5.66 3.71 1.02
N LEU A 55 4.42 3.42 1.43
CA LEU A 55 3.25 4.14 0.94
C LEU A 55 3.28 5.62 1.33
N SER A 56 3.65 5.94 2.57
CA SER A 56 3.76 7.34 3.01
C SER A 56 4.74 8.13 2.13
N LYS A 57 5.87 7.52 1.75
CA LYS A 57 6.85 8.14 0.83
C LYS A 57 6.30 8.29 -0.58
N SER A 58 5.68 7.26 -1.15
CA SER A 58 5.14 7.29 -2.52
C SER A 58 4.02 8.31 -2.68
N PHE A 59 3.14 8.42 -1.68
CA PHE A 59 2.04 9.38 -1.67
C PHE A 59 2.45 10.76 -1.14
N LYS A 60 3.69 10.92 -0.64
CA LYS A 60 4.18 12.16 0.00
C LYS A 60 3.29 12.63 1.16
N LEU A 61 2.78 11.68 1.93
CA LEU A 61 1.90 11.91 3.08
C LEU A 61 2.58 11.43 4.37
N PRO A 62 2.19 11.96 5.54
CA PRO A 62 2.74 11.50 6.81
C PRO A 62 2.30 10.05 7.11
N LYS A 63 3.11 9.31 7.88
CA LYS A 63 2.85 7.90 8.18
C LYS A 63 1.50 7.67 8.88
N ASN A 64 1.04 8.64 9.68
CA ASN A 64 -0.26 8.60 10.36
C ASN A 64 -1.46 8.70 9.41
N ALA A 65 -1.27 9.16 8.17
CA ALA A 65 -2.30 9.16 7.14
C ALA A 65 -2.52 7.77 6.55
N VAL A 66 -1.55 6.85 6.67
CA VAL A 66 -1.62 5.49 6.11
C VAL A 66 -2.04 4.52 7.22
N GLN A 67 -3.17 3.86 7.02
CA GLN A 67 -3.74 2.90 7.97
C GLN A 67 -4.05 1.57 7.29
N ILE A 68 -3.70 0.46 7.93
CA ILE A 68 -4.09 -0.88 7.48
C ILE A 68 -5.43 -1.20 8.15
N ILE A 69 -6.49 -1.21 7.37
CA ILE A 69 -7.86 -1.45 7.84
C ILE A 69 -8.12 -2.95 8.01
N SER A 70 -7.51 -3.79 7.18
CA SER A 70 -7.66 -5.24 7.26
C SER A 70 -6.42 -5.98 6.75
N GLY A 71 -6.29 -7.25 7.13
CA GLY A 71 -5.22 -8.13 6.69
C GLY A 71 -3.89 -7.92 7.43
N LEU A 72 -3.90 -7.49 8.69
CA LEU A 72 -2.68 -7.29 9.49
C LEU A 72 -1.75 -8.53 9.51
N THR A 73 -2.34 -9.73 9.55
CA THR A 73 -1.66 -11.03 9.51
C THR A 73 -1.56 -11.64 8.11
N SER A 74 -2.24 -11.07 7.12
CA SER A 74 -2.29 -11.58 5.75
C SER A 74 -1.34 -10.84 4.81
N ARG A 75 -0.98 -11.49 3.69
CA ARG A 75 -0.28 -10.87 2.56
C ARG A 75 -1.20 -9.95 1.76
N ASN A 76 -2.51 -10.20 1.79
CA ASN A 76 -3.50 -9.31 1.21
C ASN A 76 -4.00 -8.37 2.31
N LYS A 77 -3.86 -7.08 2.09
CA LYS A 77 -4.18 -6.02 3.05
C LYS A 77 -5.14 -5.04 2.42
N ILE A 78 -5.99 -4.43 3.23
CA ILE A 78 -6.78 -3.27 2.83
C ILE A 78 -6.15 -2.06 3.53
N VAL A 79 -5.72 -1.09 2.74
CA VAL A 79 -5.08 0.13 3.24
C VAL A 79 -5.97 1.31 2.95
N ARG A 80 -6.10 2.21 3.92
CA ARG A 80 -6.69 3.53 3.77
C ARG A 80 -5.61 4.59 3.88
N ILE A 81 -5.62 5.55 2.97
CA ILE A 81 -4.72 6.70 2.99
C ILE A 81 -5.56 7.97 3.02
N LYS A 82 -5.46 8.73 4.12
CA LYS A 82 -6.13 10.02 4.28
C LYS A 82 -5.47 11.08 3.39
N GLY A 83 -6.25 11.84 2.62
CA GLY A 83 -5.73 12.88 1.73
C GLY A 83 -4.99 12.35 0.49
N ALA A 84 -5.27 11.10 0.10
CA ALA A 84 -4.87 10.56 -1.18
C ALA A 84 -6.11 10.31 -2.04
N ASP A 85 -5.93 10.43 -3.35
CA ASP A 85 -7.00 10.27 -4.34
C ASP A 85 -6.70 9.12 -5.31
N ALA A 86 -7.74 8.57 -5.93
CA ALA A 86 -7.61 7.49 -6.90
C ALA A 86 -6.67 7.86 -8.07
N THR A 87 -6.68 9.12 -8.51
CA THR A 87 -5.79 9.65 -9.56
C THR A 87 -4.32 9.49 -9.18
N ARG A 88 -3.97 9.78 -7.93
CA ARG A 88 -2.57 9.67 -7.45
C ARG A 88 -2.12 8.21 -7.45
N LEU A 89 -2.99 7.29 -7.05
CA LEU A 89 -2.73 5.85 -7.11
C LEU A 89 -2.48 5.40 -8.55
N GLN A 90 -3.30 5.84 -9.51
CA GLN A 90 -3.11 5.52 -10.93
C GLN A 90 -1.78 6.06 -11.47
N GLN A 91 -1.42 7.30 -11.14
CA GLN A 91 -0.12 7.87 -11.51
C GLN A 91 1.06 7.02 -11.02
N LEU A 92 1.02 6.58 -9.75
CA LEU A 92 2.09 5.76 -9.17
C LEU A 92 2.27 4.41 -9.86
N ILE A 93 1.22 3.88 -10.49
CA ILE A 93 1.25 2.62 -11.24
C ILE A 93 1.67 2.87 -12.69
N SER A 94 1.20 3.97 -13.28
CA SER A 94 1.46 4.32 -14.69
C SER A 94 2.86 4.91 -14.94
N LEU A 95 3.55 5.37 -13.89
CA LEU A 95 4.91 5.93 -13.98
C LEU A 95 6.02 4.85 -14.07
N LYS A 96 5.67 3.59 -14.39
CA LYS A 96 6.61 2.49 -14.59
C LYS A 96 6.23 1.64 -15.79
#